data_AF-A0A7Y8I6D6-F1
#
_entry.id   AF-A0A7Y8I6D6-F1
#
_cell.length_a   1.000
_cell.length_b   1.000
_cell.length_c   1.000
_cell.angle_alpha   90.00
_cell.angle_beta   90.00
_cell.angle_gamma   90.00
#
_symmetry.space_group_name_H-M   'P 1'
#
loop_
_entity.id
_entity.type
_entity.pdbx_description
1 polymer ?
#
loop_
_entity_poly.entity_id
_entity_poly.type
_entity_poly.pdbx_seq_one_letter_code
_entity_poly.pdbx_strand_id
1 'polypeptide(L)'
;MRIKTFYLLTTLLISFITYSFILMESTSTNLPKYQNSSVSIEERVDDLISRMTLEEKIDLLGGTGFETKAIERLGIPPLNMTDGPVGVRWKRSTAFPSGISMAST
;
A
#
# COMPACT_ATOMS: atom_id res chain seq x y z
N MET A 1 -23.74 47.91 -24.07
CA MET A 1 -23.46 47.22 -22.78
C MET A 1 -23.22 45.71 -22.92
N ARG A 2 -23.95 44.98 -23.79
CA ARG A 2 -23.84 43.51 -23.92
C ARG A 2 -22.44 42.95 -24.31
N ILE A 3 -21.67 43.64 -25.15
CA ILE A 3 -20.36 43.16 -25.63
C ILE A 3 -19.28 43.21 -24.53
N LYS A 4 -19.21 44.28 -23.73
CA LYS A 4 -18.24 44.39 -22.63
C LYS A 4 -18.52 43.36 -21.53
N THR A 5 -19.80 43.09 -21.26
CA THR A 5 -20.23 42.04 -20.33
C THR A 5 -19.86 40.64 -20.84
N PHE A 6 -19.93 40.39 -22.15
CA PHE A 6 -19.51 39.13 -22.76
C PHE A 6 -18.00 38.88 -22.60
N TYR A 7 -17.15 39.88 -22.90
CA TYR A 7 -15.70 39.75 -22.68
C TYR A 7 -15.31 39.61 -21.21
N LEU A 8 -16.03 40.27 -20.29
CA LEU A 8 -15.80 40.10 -18.86
C LEU A 8 -16.16 38.69 -18.39
N LEU A 9 -17.24 38.09 -18.93
CA LEU A 9 -17.64 36.74 -18.56
C LEU A 9 -16.64 35.69 -19.08
N THR A 10 -16.11 35.88 -20.30
CA THR A 10 -15.15 34.95 -20.88
C THR A 10 -13.79 35.00 -20.20
N THR A 11 -13.31 36.18 -19.78
CA THR A 11 -12.04 36.28 -19.02
C THR A 11 -12.16 35.66 -17.62
N LEU A 12 -13.31 35.82 -16.96
CA LEU A 12 -13.57 35.22 -15.65
C LEU A 12 -13.68 33.69 -15.73
N LEU A 13 -14.31 33.17 -16.80
CA LEU A 13 -14.38 31.73 -17.08
C LEU A 13 -12.98 31.14 -17.34
N ILE A 14 -12.16 31.82 -18.15
CA ILE A 14 -10.78 31.38 -18.43
C ILE A 14 -9.95 31.38 -17.14
N SER A 15 -10.05 32.44 -16.32
CA SER A 15 -9.37 32.52 -15.03
C SER A 15 -9.76 31.39 -14.07
N PHE A 16 -11.04 31.01 -14.06
CA PHE A 16 -11.56 29.92 -13.24
C PHE A 16 -11.03 28.56 -13.71
N ILE A 17 -11.01 28.33 -15.02
CA ILE A 17 -10.46 27.10 -15.64
C ILE A 17 -8.96 26.99 -15.35
N THR A 18 -8.20 28.09 -15.48
CA THR A 18 -6.76 28.09 -15.18
C THR A 18 -6.48 27.82 -13.70
N TYR A 19 -7.31 28.36 -12.79
CA TYR A 19 -7.16 28.13 -11.35
C TYR A 19 -7.47 26.68 -10.96
N SER A 20 -8.50 26.09 -11.56
CA SER A 20 -8.85 24.68 -11.33
C SER A 20 -7.85 23.69 -11.92
N PHE A 21 -7.17 24.04 -13.02
CA PHE A 21 -6.08 23.23 -13.56
C PHE A 21 -4.84 23.23 -12.65
N ILE A 22 -4.47 24.39 -12.08
CA ILE A 22 -3.37 24.53 -11.10
C ILE A 22 -3.64 23.72 -9.82
N LEU A 23 -4.90 23.67 -9.38
CA LEU A 23 -5.34 22.85 -8.24
C LEU A 23 -5.26 21.34 -8.51
N MET A 24 -5.33 20.91 -9.76
CA MET A 24 -5.30 19.49 -10.12
C MET A 24 -3.87 18.93 -10.16
N GLU A 25 -2.90 19.71 -10.63
CA GLU A 25 -1.46 19.36 -10.66
C GLU A 25 -0.91 18.99 -9.27
N SER A 26 -1.43 19.64 -8.22
CA SER A 26 -1.00 19.46 -6.83
C SER A 26 -1.52 18.16 -6.18
N THR A 27 -2.42 17.43 -6.85
CA THR A 27 -2.93 16.13 -6.39
C THR A 27 -2.18 14.93 -6.97
N SER A 28 -1.04 15.13 -7.63
CA SER A 28 -0.10 14.03 -7.87
C SER A 28 0.57 13.66 -6.55
N THR A 29 -0.07 12.79 -5.76
CA THR A 29 0.58 12.19 -4.60
C THR A 29 1.79 11.42 -5.12
N ASN A 30 2.97 12.00 -4.95
CA ASN A 30 4.24 11.36 -5.29
C ASN A 30 4.48 10.24 -4.26
N LEU A 31 3.76 9.14 -4.43
CA LEU A 31 3.87 7.97 -3.57
C LEU A 31 5.30 7.44 -3.67
N PRO A 32 5.93 7.07 -2.54
CA PRO A 32 7.19 6.32 -2.58
C PRO A 32 7.06 5.12 -3.52
N LYS A 33 8.14 4.78 -4.24
CA LYS A 33 8.08 3.71 -5.25
C LYS A 33 7.56 2.42 -4.66
N TYR A 34 7.95 2.05 -3.43
CA TYR A 34 7.47 0.82 -2.78
C TYR A 34 5.94 0.72 -2.65
N GLN A 35 5.24 1.86 -2.56
CA GLN A 35 3.78 1.96 -2.49
C GLN A 35 3.10 2.09 -3.87
N ASN A 36 3.88 2.26 -4.94
CA ASN A 36 3.35 2.41 -6.29
C ASN A 36 3.23 1.05 -6.99
N SER A 37 1.99 0.59 -7.20
CA SER A 37 1.71 -0.70 -7.85
C SER A 37 2.02 -0.75 -9.36
N SER A 38 2.29 0.39 -10.00
CA SER A 38 2.60 0.48 -11.43
C SER A 38 4.08 0.21 -11.75
N VAL A 39 4.94 0.13 -10.72
CA VAL A 39 6.39 -0.11 -10.82
C VAL A 39 6.67 -1.60 -10.57
N SER A 40 7.79 -2.12 -11.11
CA SER A 40 8.17 -3.54 -10.92
C SER A 40 8.33 -3.91 -9.45
N ILE A 41 8.15 -5.19 -9.12
CA ILE A 41 8.25 -5.66 -7.73
C ILE A 41 9.67 -5.43 -7.20
N GLU A 42 10.68 -5.69 -8.02
CA GLU A 42 12.10 -5.55 -7.69
C GLU A 42 12.43 -4.11 -7.31
N GLU A 43 12.04 -3.13 -8.14
CA GLU A 43 12.26 -1.71 -7.85
C GLU A 43 11.51 -1.24 -6.59
N ARG A 44 10.34 -1.82 -6.31
CA ARG A 44 9.58 -1.53 -5.10
C ARG A 44 10.26 -2.07 -3.86
N VAL A 45 10.81 -3.28 -3.94
CA VAL A 45 11.57 -3.91 -2.86
C VAL A 45 12.87 -3.15 -2.60
N ASP A 46 13.62 -2.80 -3.64
CA ASP A 46 14.87 -2.05 -3.52
C ASP A 46 14.63 -0.67 -2.89
N ASP A 47 13.59 0.05 -3.33
CA ASP A 47 13.18 1.32 -2.72
C ASP A 47 12.78 1.13 -1.24
N LEU A 48 12.03 0.08 -0.90
CA LEU A 48 11.64 -0.20 0.48
C LEU A 48 12.84 -0.49 1.38
N ILE A 49 13.71 -1.41 0.97
CA ILE A 49 14.88 -1.85 1.74
C ILE A 49 15.90 -0.72 1.90
N SER A 50 16.03 0.15 0.89
CA SER A 50 16.90 1.34 0.99
C SER A 50 16.39 2.38 2.00
N ARG A 51 15.08 2.40 2.27
CA ARG A 51 14.45 3.30 3.25
C ARG A 51 14.47 2.77 4.68
N MET A 52 14.78 1.48 4.89
CA MET A 52 14.83 0.87 6.22
C MET A 52 16.14 1.19 6.95
N THR A 53 16.07 1.39 8.26
CA THR A 53 17.26 1.42 9.13
C THR A 53 17.83 0.01 9.32
N LEU A 54 19.03 -0.09 9.89
CA LEU A 54 19.62 -1.38 10.21
C LEU A 54 18.77 -2.13 11.25
N GLU A 55 18.27 -1.41 12.25
CA GLU A 55 17.45 -1.96 13.34
C GLU A 55 16.12 -2.49 12.78
N GLU A 56 15.45 -1.73 11.90
CA GLU A 56 14.23 -2.18 11.23
C GLU A 56 14.46 -3.45 10.40
N LYS A 57 15.61 -3.57 9.72
CA LYS A 57 15.99 -4.79 8.99
C LYS A 57 16.19 -5.97 9.94
N ILE A 58 16.90 -5.75 11.05
CA ILE A 58 17.14 -6.79 12.07
C ILE A 58 15.83 -7.23 12.72
N ASP A 59 14.92 -6.31 12.99
CA ASP A 59 13.63 -6.58 13.61
C ASP A 59 12.74 -7.51 12.75
N LEU A 60 12.88 -7.47 11.42
CA LEU A 60 12.18 -8.37 10.50
C LEU A 60 12.79 -9.77 10.40
N LEU A 61 14.00 -9.99 10.92
CA LEU A 61 14.62 -11.32 10.97
C LEU A 61 14.07 -12.18 12.12
N GLY A 62 13.45 -11.55 13.11
CA GLY A 62 12.81 -12.19 14.26
C GLY A 62 11.28 -12.21 14.15
N GLY A 63 10.67 -13.12 14.91
CA GLY A 63 9.22 -13.16 15.10
C GLY A 63 8.82 -12.77 16.52
N THR A 64 7.63 -12.20 16.69
CA THR A 64 6.97 -11.98 17.99
C THR A 64 6.14 -13.20 18.43
N GLY A 65 6.40 -14.36 17.84
CA GLY A 65 5.60 -15.58 17.94
C GLY A 65 5.33 -16.12 16.54
N PHE A 66 4.10 -15.91 16.06
CA PHE A 66 3.69 -16.26 14.69
C PHE A 66 3.57 -15.02 13.78
N GLU A 67 4.09 -13.88 14.21
CA GLU A 67 4.01 -12.63 13.46
C GLU A 67 5.41 -11.99 13.37
N THR A 68 5.64 -11.16 12.36
CA THR A 68 6.81 -10.27 12.33
C THR A 68 6.56 -9.02 13.17
N LYS A 69 7.61 -8.30 13.57
CA LYS A 69 7.44 -6.94 14.09
C LYS A 69 6.92 -6.02 12.99
N ALA A 70 6.06 -5.07 13.38
CA ALA A 70 5.59 -4.00 12.50
C ALA A 70 6.67 -2.92 12.32
N ILE A 71 6.70 -2.26 11.16
CA ILE A 71 7.50 -1.05 10.94
C ILE A 71 6.53 0.08 10.63
N GLU A 72 5.99 0.70 11.68
CA GLU A 72 4.94 1.73 11.59
C GLU A 72 5.38 2.94 10.76
N ARG A 73 6.66 3.34 10.87
CA ARG A 73 7.23 4.48 10.12
C ARG A 73 7.13 4.31 8.60
N LEU A 74 7.23 3.07 8.11
CA LEU A 74 7.10 2.72 6.70
C LEU A 74 5.71 2.18 6.35
N GLY A 75 4.76 2.19 7.30
CA GLY A 75 3.41 1.65 7.11
C GLY A 75 3.38 0.15 6.87
N ILE A 76 4.39 -0.60 7.36
CA ILE A 76 4.45 -2.06 7.22
C ILE A 76 3.76 -2.70 8.42
N PRO A 77 2.59 -3.36 8.24
CA PRO A 77 1.92 -4.06 9.32
C PRO A 77 2.69 -5.35 9.68
N PRO A 78 2.42 -5.94 10.87
CA PRO A 78 2.94 -7.25 11.19
C PRO A 78 2.44 -8.29 10.18
N LEU A 79 3.34 -9.17 9.73
CA LEU A 79 3.01 -10.27 8.81
C LEU A 79 2.69 -11.51 9.62
N ASN A 80 1.45 -11.99 9.52
CA ASN A 80 0.98 -13.14 10.27
C ASN A 80 1.24 -14.44 9.52
N MET A 81 2.01 -15.32 10.15
CA MET A 81 2.32 -16.65 9.67
C MET A 81 1.27 -17.65 10.13
N THR A 82 0.92 -18.61 9.28
CA THR A 82 0.06 -19.73 9.62
C THR A 82 0.68 -21.01 9.11
N ASP A 83 0.71 -22.03 9.95
CA ASP A 83 0.88 -23.40 9.51
C ASP A 83 -0.43 -23.88 8.87
N GLY A 84 -0.32 -24.68 7.81
CA GLY A 84 -1.45 -25.24 7.06
C GLY A 84 -1.63 -26.76 7.06
N PRO A 85 -1.00 -27.59 7.93
CA PRO A 85 -1.04 -29.05 7.78
C PRO A 85 -2.43 -29.66 7.99
N VAL A 86 -3.31 -28.97 8.73
CA VAL A 86 -4.69 -29.41 9.03
C VAL A 86 -5.73 -28.31 8.76
N GLY A 87 -5.41 -27.41 7.84
CA GLY A 87 -6.16 -26.18 7.60
C GLY A 87 -5.50 -24.95 8.22
N VAL A 88 -6.09 -23.77 7.98
CA VAL A 88 -5.57 -22.49 8.49
C VAL A 88 -5.73 -22.43 10.00
N ARG A 89 -4.65 -22.16 10.74
CA ARG A 89 -4.66 -22.13 12.21
C ARG A 89 -5.49 -21.00 12.81
N TRP A 90 -5.63 -19.89 12.09
CA TRP A 90 -6.25 -18.68 12.61
C TRP A 90 -7.75 -18.60 12.35
N LYS A 91 -8.46 -17.97 13.30
CA LYS A 91 -9.91 -17.73 13.27
C LYS A 91 -10.70 -19.04 13.11
N ARG A 92 -12.02 -18.92 12.89
CA ARG A 92 -12.86 -20.06 12.55
C ARG A 92 -12.61 -20.42 11.08
N SER A 93 -11.88 -21.51 10.88
CA SER A 93 -11.49 -22.06 9.58
C SER A 93 -11.93 -23.53 9.49
N THR A 94 -11.83 -24.10 8.29
CA THR A 94 -12.04 -25.55 8.10
C THR A 94 -10.88 -26.32 8.74
N ALA A 95 -11.21 -27.24 9.65
CA ALA A 95 -10.25 -28.16 10.26
C ALA A 95 -10.31 -29.51 9.54
N PHE A 96 -9.21 -29.88 8.89
CA PHE A 96 -9.07 -31.18 8.22
C PHE A 96 -8.56 -32.25 9.20
N PRO A 97 -8.82 -33.54 8.95
CA PRO A 97 -8.14 -34.61 9.67
C PRO A 97 -6.62 -34.48 9.56
N SER A 98 -5.90 -35.04 10.54
CA SER A 98 -4.44 -35.11 10.49
C SER A 98 -3.95 -35.81 9.22
N GLY A 99 -2.74 -35.50 8.76
CA GLY A 99 -2.18 -36.09 7.54
C GLY A 99 -2.23 -37.62 7.51
N ILE A 100 -1.99 -38.29 8.64
CA ILE A 100 -2.08 -39.75 8.75
C ILE A 100 -3.51 -40.28 8.58
N SER A 101 -4.51 -39.53 9.06
CA SER A 101 -5.93 -39.87 8.91
C SER A 101 -6.44 -39.64 7.49
N MET A 102 -5.92 -38.63 6.78
CA MET A 102 -6.24 -38.44 5.37
C MET A 102 -5.60 -39.51 4.49
N ALA A 103 -4.40 -39.98 4.85
CA ALA A 103 -3.68 -41.02 4.11
C ALA A 103 -4.28 -42.43 4.26
N SER A 104 -5.17 -42.66 5.23
CA SER A 104 -5.77 -43.98 5.49
C SER A 104 -7.04 -44.28 4.69
N THR A 105 -7.41 -43.42 3.73
CA THR A 105 -8.58 -43.61 2.85
C THR A 105 -8.16 -44.06 1.46
#